data_AF-A0A5C1MK18-F1
#
_entry.id   AF-A0A5C1MK18-F1
#
_cell.length_a   1.000
_cell.length_b   1.000
_cell.length_c   1.000
_cell.angle_alpha   90.00
_cell.angle_beta   90.00
_cell.angle_gamma   90.00
#
_symmetry.space_group_name_H-M   'P 1'
#
loop_
_entity.id
_entity.type
_entity.pdbx_description
1 polymer ?
#
loop_
_entity_poly.entity_id
_entity_poly.type
_entity_poly.pdbx_seq_one_letter_code
_entity_poly.pdbx_strand_id
1 'polypeptide(L)'
;MALIEEKTVSWAGSAHLDAIHAKSNVGCGACHGKGLPEKGAEVANERCLACHGSYEELAAKTTSAKPPVRNPHKSHLGEIGCTVCHRAHDVSEAYCNGCHAKINMKIPGGK
;
A
#
# COMPACT_ATOMS: atom_id res chain seq x y z
N MET A 1 -22.25 0.98 10.20
CA MET A 1 -21.75 2.26 10.75
C MET A 1 -20.48 2.08 11.57
N ALA A 2 -20.42 1.17 12.55
CA ALA A 2 -19.22 0.95 13.38
C ALA A 2 -17.89 0.75 12.62
N LEU A 3 -17.89 0.00 11.50
CA LEU A 3 -16.68 -0.20 10.68
C LEU A 3 -16.16 1.10 10.07
N ILE A 4 -17.06 2.00 9.66
CA ILE A 4 -16.66 3.29 9.07
C ILE A 4 -16.02 4.16 10.15
N GLU A 5 -16.60 4.18 11.35
CA GLU A 5 -16.06 4.91 12.49
C GLU A 5 -14.64 4.42 12.85
N GLU A 6 -14.44 3.11 12.95
CA GLU A 6 -13.12 2.51 13.15
C GLU A 6 -12.12 2.93 12.07
N LYS A 7 -12.52 2.90 10.79
CA LYS A 7 -11.62 3.26 9.68
C LYS A 7 -11.34 4.76 9.62
N THR A 8 -12.26 5.61 10.06
CA THR A 8 -12.00 7.05 10.21
C THR A 8 -11.05 7.35 11.36
N VAL A 9 -11.14 6.62 12.48
CA VAL A 9 -10.18 6.71 13.58
C VAL A 9 -8.80 6.24 13.12
N SER A 10 -8.75 5.15 12.35
CA SER A 10 -7.50 4.67 11.75
C SER A 10 -6.88 5.73 10.85
N TRP A 11 -7.63 6.28 9.89
CA TRP A 11 -7.17 7.35 9.01
C TRP A 11 -6.71 8.60 9.77
N ALA A 12 -7.35 8.95 10.89
CA ALA A 12 -7.01 10.14 11.66
C ALA A 12 -5.71 10.04 12.45
N GLY A 13 -5.26 8.83 12.83
CA GLY A 13 -4.16 8.73 13.80
C GLY A 13 -3.41 7.41 13.88
N SER A 14 -3.71 6.41 13.05
CA SER A 14 -2.98 5.14 13.08
C SER A 14 -1.56 5.26 12.51
N ALA A 15 -0.83 4.14 12.55
CA ALA A 15 0.42 3.98 11.82
C ALA A 15 0.24 3.30 10.45
N HIS A 16 -1.00 2.97 10.06
CA HIS A 16 -1.30 2.30 8.81
C HIS A 16 -1.21 3.25 7.62
N LEU A 17 -1.33 2.68 6.42
CA LEU A 17 -1.14 3.44 5.19
C LEU A 17 -2.24 4.51 4.98
N ASP A 18 -3.45 4.30 5.49
CA ASP A 18 -4.51 5.30 5.47
C ASP A 18 -4.11 6.60 6.20
N ALA A 19 -3.52 6.50 7.38
CA ALA A 19 -3.05 7.64 8.17
C ALA A 19 -1.80 8.29 7.55
N ILE A 20 -0.95 7.52 6.88
CA ILE A 20 0.17 8.08 6.11
C ILE A 20 -0.38 8.97 4.98
N HIS A 21 -1.40 8.51 4.26
CA HIS A 21 -2.07 9.31 3.22
C HIS A 21 -2.84 10.50 3.81
N ALA A 22 -3.48 10.34 4.97
CA ALA A 22 -4.13 11.43 5.69
C ALA A 22 -3.17 12.59 5.98
N LYS A 23 -1.93 12.28 6.41
CA LYS A 23 -0.87 13.28 6.64
C LYS A 23 -0.45 14.02 5.37
N SER A 24 -0.68 13.44 4.20
CA SER A 24 -0.50 14.07 2.89
C SER A 24 -1.79 14.71 2.35
N ASN A 25 -2.78 14.95 3.22
CA ASN A 25 -4.06 15.57 2.89
C ASN A 25 -4.89 14.80 1.86
N VAL A 26 -4.73 13.47 1.81
CA VAL A 26 -5.48 12.58 0.93
C VAL A 26 -6.73 12.08 1.65
N GLY A 27 -7.90 12.51 1.17
CA GLY A 27 -9.20 12.09 1.72
C GLY A 27 -9.68 10.73 1.18
N CYS A 28 -10.70 10.17 1.82
CA CYS A 28 -11.23 8.82 1.54
C CYS A 28 -11.58 8.60 0.05
N GLY A 29 -12.14 9.62 -0.61
CA GLY A 29 -12.59 9.54 -1.99
C GLY A 29 -11.44 9.42 -3.02
N ALA A 30 -10.21 9.74 -2.64
CA ALA A 30 -9.06 9.58 -3.54
C ALA A 30 -8.80 8.10 -3.86
N CYS A 31 -9.05 7.21 -2.89
CA CYS A 31 -8.93 5.76 -3.07
C CYS A 31 -10.28 5.13 -3.44
N HIS A 32 -11.35 5.48 -2.71
CA HIS A 32 -12.65 4.81 -2.86
C HIS A 32 -13.56 5.39 -3.94
N GLY A 33 -13.24 6.55 -4.51
CA GLY A 33 -14.09 7.24 -5.47
C GLY A 33 -15.31 7.88 -4.81
N LYS A 34 -16.47 7.79 -5.47
CA LYS A 34 -17.73 8.39 -4.99
C LYS A 34 -18.48 7.41 -4.09
N GLY A 35 -18.74 7.84 -2.85
CA GLY A 35 -19.54 7.07 -1.89
C GLY A 35 -18.71 6.34 -0.85
N LEU A 36 -19.40 5.74 0.11
CA LEU A 36 -18.79 4.89 1.12
C LEU A 36 -18.64 3.48 0.53
N PRO A 37 -17.44 2.87 0.62
CA PRO A 37 -17.22 1.51 0.13
C PRO A 37 -18.02 0.50 0.95
N GLU A 38 -18.49 -0.56 0.29
CA GLU A 38 -19.05 -1.72 0.97
C GLU A 38 -17.94 -2.52 1.67
N LYS A 39 -18.33 -3.34 2.66
CA LYS A 39 -17.36 -4.19 3.36
C LYS A 39 -16.74 -5.18 2.36
N GLY A 40 -15.42 -5.17 2.27
CA GLY A 40 -14.67 -6.03 1.36
C GLY A 40 -14.53 -5.47 -0.06
N ALA A 41 -15.00 -4.24 -0.31
CA ALA A 41 -14.73 -3.58 -1.58
C ALA A 41 -13.23 -3.38 -1.76
N GLU A 42 -12.72 -3.75 -2.94
CA GLU A 42 -11.34 -3.55 -3.31
C GLU A 42 -11.13 -2.15 -3.91
N VAL A 43 -9.91 -1.62 -3.74
CA VAL A 43 -9.49 -0.38 -4.39
C VAL A 43 -8.79 -0.74 -5.68
N ALA A 44 -9.28 -0.17 -6.79
CA ALA A 44 -8.68 -0.35 -8.11
C ALA A 44 -7.24 0.17 -8.12
N ASN A 45 -6.33 -0.62 -8.71
CA ASN A 45 -4.89 -0.39 -8.68
C ASN A 45 -4.48 0.95 -9.33
N GLU A 46 -5.26 1.39 -10.32
CA GLU A 46 -5.09 2.64 -11.05
C GLU A 46 -5.18 3.86 -10.12
N ARG A 47 -5.91 3.76 -8.99
CA ARG A 47 -5.96 4.83 -7.98
C ARG A 47 -4.59 5.09 -7.35
N CYS A 48 -3.80 4.03 -7.15
CA CYS A 48 -2.43 4.15 -6.66
C CYS A 48 -1.54 4.78 -7.73
N LEU A 49 -1.60 4.24 -8.95
CA LEU A 49 -0.75 4.66 -10.06
C LEU A 49 -1.01 6.12 -10.49
N ALA A 50 -2.23 6.62 -10.34
CA ALA A 50 -2.59 8.01 -10.64
C ALA A 50 -1.76 9.05 -9.87
N CYS A 51 -1.21 8.70 -8.69
CA CYS A 51 -0.36 9.59 -7.90
C CYS A 51 1.09 9.09 -7.78
N HIS A 52 1.30 7.78 -7.80
CA HIS A 52 2.61 7.17 -7.57
C HIS A 52 3.42 6.90 -8.84
N GLY A 53 2.78 6.96 -10.01
CA GLY A 53 3.37 6.64 -11.32
C GLY A 53 3.26 5.15 -11.65
N SER A 54 3.80 4.79 -12.81
CA SER A 54 3.84 3.42 -13.33
C SER A 54 4.72 2.48 -12.50
N TYR A 55 4.55 1.17 -12.71
CA TYR A 55 5.43 0.16 -12.11
C TYR A 55 6.91 0.37 -12.47
N GLU A 56 7.20 0.80 -13.70
CA GLU A 56 8.57 1.09 -14.13
C GLU A 56 9.18 2.24 -13.31
N GLU A 57 8.46 3.34 -13.14
CA GLU A 57 8.90 4.47 -12.33
C GLU A 57 9.07 4.10 -10.85
N LEU A 58 8.16 3.28 -10.32
CA LEU A 58 8.25 2.77 -8.95
C LEU A 58 9.45 1.83 -8.76
N ALA A 59 9.70 0.94 -9.72
CA ALA A 59 10.86 0.08 -9.73
C ALA A 59 12.16 0.88 -9.78
N ALA A 60 12.24 1.92 -10.60
CA ALA A 60 13.41 2.80 -10.65
C ALA A 60 13.69 3.45 -9.29
N LYS A 61 12.65 3.95 -8.60
CA LYS A 61 12.75 4.58 -7.27
C LYS A 61 13.10 3.62 -6.13
N THR A 62 12.84 2.33 -6.30
CA THR A 62 13.01 1.32 -5.24
C THR A 62 14.11 0.30 -5.51
N THR A 63 14.93 0.57 -6.52
CA THR A 63 16.12 -0.23 -6.80
C THR A 63 17.19 0.05 -5.74
N SER A 64 17.49 -0.96 -4.90
CA SER A 64 18.63 -0.88 -3.99
C SER A 64 19.94 -0.91 -4.77
N ALA A 65 20.81 0.09 -4.54
CA ALA A 65 22.18 0.09 -5.08
C ALA A 65 23.08 -0.98 -4.44
N LYS A 66 22.68 -1.55 -3.29
CA LYS A 66 23.48 -2.55 -2.56
C LYS A 66 23.07 -3.98 -2.95
N PRO A 67 24.03 -4.85 -3.32
CA PRO A 67 23.78 -6.27 -3.51
C PRO A 67 23.36 -6.99 -2.21
N PRO A 68 22.49 -8.01 -2.27
CA PRO A 68 21.73 -8.39 -3.46
C PRO A 68 20.67 -7.33 -3.78
N VAL A 69 20.56 -6.98 -5.07
CA VAL A 69 19.56 -6.01 -5.55
C VAL A 69 18.18 -6.62 -5.32
N ARG A 70 17.40 -5.98 -4.45
CA ARG A 70 16.03 -6.38 -4.12
C ARG A 70 15.13 -5.22 -4.43
N ASN A 71 14.08 -5.49 -5.18
CA ASN A 71 13.12 -4.49 -5.63
C ASN A 71 11.70 -5.03 -5.44
N PRO A 72 10.90 -4.46 -4.51
CA PRO A 72 9.52 -4.92 -4.29
C PRO A 72 8.61 -4.68 -5.50
N HIS A 73 8.93 -3.72 -6.36
CA HIS A 73 8.13 -3.33 -7.52
C HIS A 73 8.66 -3.91 -8.84
N LYS A 74 9.70 -4.75 -8.79
CA LYS A 74 10.23 -5.48 -9.95
C LYS A 74 10.68 -6.87 -9.50
N SER A 75 9.76 -7.83 -9.53
CA SER A 75 9.98 -9.19 -9.04
C SER A 75 9.55 -10.25 -10.07
N HIS A 76 9.79 -11.52 -9.75
CA HIS A 76 9.35 -12.65 -10.55
C HIS A 76 7.82 -12.86 -10.55
N LEU A 77 7.07 -12.11 -9.73
CA LEU A 77 5.61 -12.15 -9.70
C LEU A 77 4.98 -11.30 -10.82
N GLY A 78 5.78 -10.49 -11.52
CA GLY A 78 5.28 -9.51 -12.49
C GLY A 78 4.60 -8.33 -11.82
N GLU A 79 3.63 -7.73 -12.51
CA GLU A 79 2.81 -6.63 -11.98
C GLU A 79 1.62 -7.19 -11.21
N ILE A 80 1.67 -7.07 -9.88
CA ILE A 80 0.60 -7.50 -8.96
C ILE A 80 0.00 -6.28 -8.27
N GLY A 81 -1.27 -6.36 -7.88
CA GLY A 81 -1.99 -5.25 -7.25
C GLY A 81 -1.27 -4.68 -6.03
N CYS A 82 -1.24 -3.35 -5.91
CA CYS A 82 -0.57 -2.65 -4.81
C CYS A 82 -1.08 -3.13 -3.44
N THR A 83 -2.40 -3.36 -3.33
CA THR A 83 -3.11 -3.77 -2.11
C THR A 83 -2.74 -5.18 -1.61
N VAL A 84 -2.05 -5.99 -2.42
CA VAL A 84 -1.51 -7.29 -2.00
C VAL A 84 -0.51 -7.10 -0.84
N CYS A 85 0.27 -6.03 -0.88
CA CYS A 85 1.26 -5.70 0.15
C CYS A 85 0.86 -4.47 0.98
N HIS A 86 0.33 -3.44 0.30
CA HIS A 86 0.01 -2.14 0.88
C HIS A 86 -1.42 -2.11 1.40
N ARG A 87 -1.60 -2.37 2.70
CA ARG A 87 -2.90 -2.38 3.36
C ARG A 87 -3.19 -1.00 3.94
N ALA A 88 -4.30 -0.39 3.49
CA ALA A 88 -4.72 0.95 3.92
C ALA A 88 -5.14 0.98 5.40
N HIS A 89 -6.10 0.13 5.75
CA HIS A 89 -6.78 0.14 7.06
C HIS A 89 -6.31 -0.97 8.00
N ASP A 90 -5.07 -1.44 7.80
CA ASP A 90 -4.41 -2.50 8.57
C ASP A 90 -2.90 -2.41 8.39
N VAL A 91 -2.13 -3.20 9.14
CA VAL A 91 -0.67 -3.31 9.02
C VAL A 91 -0.32 -3.81 7.61
N SER A 92 0.48 -3.04 6.88
CA SER A 92 1.02 -3.47 5.60
C SER A 92 2.04 -4.60 5.79
N GLU A 93 2.11 -5.52 4.84
CA GLU A 93 3.01 -6.67 4.89
C GLU A 93 3.68 -6.85 3.55
N ALA A 94 5.00 -6.92 3.52
CA ALA A 94 5.70 -7.26 2.30
C ALA A 94 5.45 -8.74 1.95
N TYR A 95 4.65 -9.01 0.91
CA TYR A 95 4.29 -10.36 0.46
C TYR A 95 5.50 -11.27 0.25
N CYS A 96 6.62 -10.69 -0.20
CA CYS A 96 7.90 -11.38 -0.37
C CYS A 96 8.38 -12.08 0.90
N ASN A 97 8.12 -11.53 2.10
CA ASN A 97 8.57 -12.11 3.36
C ASN A 97 7.87 -13.45 3.68
N GLY A 98 6.73 -13.76 3.05
CA GLY A 98 6.05 -15.04 3.21
C GLY A 98 6.88 -16.23 2.70
N CYS A 99 7.62 -16.03 1.60
CA CYS A 99 8.53 -17.04 1.05
C CYS A 99 10.00 -16.74 1.40
N HIS A 100 10.36 -15.46 1.45
CA HIS A 100 11.73 -14.99 1.68
C HIS A 100 11.90 -14.38 3.08
N ALA A 101 11.52 -15.12 4.12
CA ALA A 101 11.49 -14.64 5.50
C ALA A 101 12.81 -14.00 5.99
N LYS A 102 13.96 -14.44 5.48
CA LYS A 102 15.29 -13.91 5.87
C LYS A 102 15.62 -12.55 5.26
N ILE A 103 14.86 -12.08 4.25
CA ILE A 103 15.08 -10.78 3.63
C ILE A 103 14.61 -9.65 4.54
N ASN A 104 13.57 -9.89 5.34
CA ASN A 104 12.93 -8.91 6.22
C ASN A 104 12.71 -7.57 5.51
N MET A 105 12.04 -7.64 4.36
CA MET A 105 11.74 -6.49 3.53
C MET A 105 10.77 -5.57 4.25
N LYS A 106 11.17 -4.31 4.45
CA LYS A 106 10.35 -3.30 5.12
C LYS A 106 9.38 -2.65 4.15
N ILE A 107 8.23 -2.24 4.67
CA ILE A 107 7.17 -1.56 3.92
C ILE A 107 6.60 -0.38 4.73
N PRO A 108 6.22 0.76 4.10
CA PRO A 108 5.52 1.84 4.80
C PRO A 108 4.20 1.37 5.38
N GLY A 109 3.86 1.85 6.58
CA GLY A 109 2.62 1.48 7.27
C GLY A 109 2.58 0.04 7.76
N GLY A 110 3.75 -0.61 7.90
CA GLY A 110 3.81 -2.05 8.11
C GLY A 110 5.18 -2.57 8.53
N LYS A 111 5.31 -3.91 8.43
CA LYS A 111 6.55 -4.65 8.73
C LYS A 111 7.10 -5.33 7.49
#